data_AF-A0A8T8BXY7-F1
#
_entry.id   AF-A0A8T8BXY7-F1
#
_cell.length_a   1.000
_cell.length_b   1.000
_cell.length_c   1.000
_cell.angle_alpha   90.00
_cell.angle_beta   90.00
_cell.angle_gamma   90.00
#
_symmetry.space_group_name_H-M   'P 1'
#
loop_
_entity.id
_entity.type
_entity.pdbx_description
1 polymer ?
#
loop_
_entity_poly.entity_id
_entity_poly.type
_entity_poly.pdbx_seq_one_letter_code
_entity_poly.pdbx_strand_id
1 'polypeptide(L)' 'MFHFPPEDVGGSWGYADFLAAITKPSHPEHDNMLDWYGDDFDPAFFDHTRVNYRLYGMKV' A
#
# COMPACT_ATOMS: atom_id res chain seq x y z
N MET A 1 12.23 -2.57 3.80
CA MET A 1 11.32 -3.73 3.65
C MET A 1 10.24 -3.39 2.61
N PHE A 2 9.44 -4.35 2.15
CA PHE A 2 8.46 -4.20 1.07
C PHE A 2 7.05 -4.05 1.66
N HIS A 3 6.37 -2.93 1.41
CA HIS A 3 4.94 -2.82 1.71
C HIS A 3 4.13 -3.09 0.43
N PHE A 4 3.79 -4.36 0.22
CA PHE A 4 2.45 -4.66 -0.32
C PHE A 4 1.44 -4.35 0.79
N PRO A 5 0.15 -4.10 0.50
CA PRO A 5 -0.85 -3.97 1.55
C PRO A 5 -0.69 -5.14 2.54
N PRO A 6 -0.58 -4.85 3.86
CA PRO A 6 -0.39 -5.90 4.85
C PRO A 6 -1.41 -7.03 4.64
N GLU A 7 -0.99 -8.26 4.90
CA GLU A 7 -1.79 -9.48 4.75
C GLU A 7 -3.15 -9.39 5.48
N ASP A 8 -3.29 -8.46 6.43
CA ASP A 8 -4.46 -8.17 7.25
C ASP A 8 -5.37 -7.03 6.73
N VAL A 9 -5.17 -6.52 5.52
CA VAL A 9 -6.03 -5.47 4.93
C VAL A 9 -7.40 -6.02 4.48
N GLY A 10 -7.74 -7.28 4.81
CA GLY A 10 -9.07 -7.85 4.53
C GLY A 10 -9.37 -8.09 3.04
N GLY A 11 -8.32 -8.25 2.22
CA GLY A 11 -8.44 -8.45 0.77
C GLY A 11 -8.75 -7.17 0.00
N SER A 12 -9.30 -7.32 -1.21
CA SER A 12 -9.51 -6.21 -2.16
C SER A 12 -10.37 -5.07 -1.60
N TRP A 13 -11.32 -5.39 -0.73
CA TRP A 13 -12.27 -4.43 -0.15
C TRP A 13 -11.61 -3.55 0.91
N GLY A 14 -10.90 -4.13 1.87
CA GLY A 14 -10.21 -3.29 2.86
C GLY A 14 -9.05 -2.51 2.26
N TYR A 15 -8.48 -2.93 1.11
CA TYR A 15 -7.51 -2.09 0.40
C TYR A 15 -8.18 -0.87 -0.24
N ALA A 16 -9.38 -1.03 -0.78
CA ALA A 16 -10.15 0.10 -1.29
C ALA A 16 -10.55 1.07 -0.17
N ASP A 17 -10.94 0.57 1.00
CA ASP A 17 -11.27 1.39 2.17
C ASP A 17 -10.02 2.12 2.72
N PHE A 18 -8.89 1.42 2.80
CA PHE A 18 -7.59 2.01 3.15
C PHE A 18 -7.22 3.14 2.18
N LEU A 19 -7.27 2.89 0.86
CA LEU A 19 -7.04 3.92 -0.15
C LEU A 19 -8.01 5.10 -0.01
N ALA A 20 -9.29 4.85 0.26
CA ALA A 20 -10.30 5.90 0.42
C ALA A 20 -10.04 6.77 1.65
N ALA A 21 -9.49 6.18 2.73
CA ALA A 21 -9.14 6.89 3.95
C ALA A 21 -7.88 7.75 3.76
N ILE A 22 -6.80 7.19 3.21
CA ILE A 22 -5.49 7.87 3.12
C ILE A 22 -5.39 8.87 1.95
N THR A 23 -6.23 8.75 0.93
CA THR A 23 -6.26 9.73 -0.20
C THR A 23 -7.10 10.97 0.11
N LYS A 24 -7.83 10.98 1.24
CA LYS A 24 -8.71 12.08 1.64
C LYS A 24 -8.30 12.58 3.03
N PRO A 25 -7.56 13.70 3.13
CA PRO A 25 -7.17 14.27 4.42
C PRO A 25 -8.33 14.63 5.34
N SER A 26 -9.53 14.82 4.80
CA SER A 26 -10.75 15.08 5.57
C SER A 26 -11.47 13.81 6.03
N HIS A 27 -10.95 12.62 5.71
CA HIS A 27 -11.56 11.37 6.12
C HIS A 27 -11.35 11.16 7.62
N PRO A 28 -12.38 10.77 8.39
CA PRO A 28 -12.25 10.61 9.84
C PRO A 28 -11.19 9.57 10.25
N GLU A 29 -10.97 8.56 9.40
CA GLU A 29 -9.96 7.51 9.62
C GLU A 29 -8.60 7.81 8.95
N HIS A 30 -8.40 8.99 8.35
CA HIS A 30 -7.16 9.32 7.63
C HIS A 30 -5.92 9.15 8.53
N ASP A 31 -5.94 9.81 9.68
CA ASP A 31 -4.80 9.81 10.60
C ASP A 31 -4.61 8.44 11.26
N ASN A 32 -5.70 7.75 11.60
CA ASN A 32 -5.65 6.38 12.14
C ASN A 32 -5.04 5.39 11.14
N MET A 33 -5.37 5.50 9.85
CA MET A 33 -4.82 4.61 8.82
C MET A 33 -3.36 4.90 8.49
N LEU A 34 -2.95 6.17 8.54
CA LEU A 34 -1.53 6.52 8.40
C LEU A 34 -0.71 6.03 9.60
N ASP A 35 -1.21 6.21 10.83
CA ASP A 35 -0.54 5.73 12.05
C ASP A 35 -0.45 4.21 12.08
N TRP A 36 -1.52 3.52 11.64
CA TRP A 36 -1.53 2.07 11.50
C TRP A 36 -0.55 1.55 10.45
N TYR A 37 -0.43 2.24 9.31
CA TYR A 37 0.52 1.88 8.25
C TYR A 37 1.97 2.16 8.67
N GLY A 38 2.20 3.18 9.51
CA GLY A 38 3.47 3.43 10.18
C GLY A 38 4.57 4.02 9.31
N ASP A 39 4.26 4.52 8.12
CA ASP A 39 5.19 5.19 7.20
C ASP A 39 4.46 6.13 6.22
N ASP A 40 5.18 6.90 5.42
CA ASP A 40 4.59 7.66 4.31
C ASP A 40 4.05 6.68 3.26
N PHE A 41 2.71 6.69 3.06
CA PHE A 41 2.08 5.92 2.00
C PHE A 41 1.82 6.78 0.78
N ASP A 42 2.55 6.52 -0.32
CA ASP A 42 2.22 7.05 -1.63
C ASP A 42 1.44 6.00 -2.46
N PRO A 43 0.11 6.16 -2.64
CA PRO A 43 -0.72 5.24 -3.42
C PRO A 43 -0.28 5.11 -4.89
N ALA A 44 0.43 6.11 -5.42
CA ALA A 44 0.88 6.15 -6.80
C ALA A 44 2.33 5.66 -6.97
N PHE A 45 3.04 5.38 -5.88
CA PHE A 45 4.43 4.96 -5.95
C PHE A 45 4.55 3.53 -6.48
N PHE A 46 5.09 3.40 -7.68
CA PHE A 46 5.40 2.10 -8.30
C PHE A 46 6.82 2.10 -8.90
N ASP A 47 7.73 1.34 -8.28
CA ASP A 47 9.09 1.14 -8.78
C ASP A 47 9.18 -0.08 -9.72
N HIS A 48 9.03 0.19 -11.02
CA HIS A 48 9.10 -0.84 -12.05
C HIS A 48 10.48 -1.51 -12.15
N THR A 49 11.57 -0.82 -11.80
CA THR A 49 12.93 -1.36 -11.91
C THR A 49 13.12 -2.47 -10.87
N ARG A 50 12.66 -2.23 -9.64
CA ARG A 50 12.68 -3.21 -8.56
C ARG A 50 11.77 -4.40 -8.81
N VAL A 51 10.58 -4.17 -9.39
CA VAL A 51 9.66 -5.26 -9.79
C VAL A 51 10.29 -6.11 -10.88
N ASN A 52 10.84 -5.49 -11.93
CA ASN A 52 11.48 -6.21 -13.01
C ASN A 52 12.70 -7.00 -12.54
N TYR A 53 13.53 -6.45 -11.65
CA TYR A 53 14.66 -7.17 -11.05
C TYR A 53 14.21 -8.48 -10.37
N ARG A 54 13.11 -8.44 -9.62
CA ARG A 54 12.53 -9.62 -8.97
C ARG A 54 11.96 -10.62 -9.98
N LEU A 55 11.26 -10.15 -11.01
CA LEU A 55 10.71 -11.00 -12.08
C LEU A 55 11.82 -11.69 -12.88
N TYR A 56 12.92 -10.99 -13.20
CA TYR A 56 14.07 -11.59 -13.89
C TYR A 56 14.78 -12.65 -13.05
N GLY A 57 14.76 -12.51 -11.72
CA GLY A 57 15.27 -13.52 -10.79
C GLY A 57 14.36 -14.76 -10.62
N MET A 58 13.11 -14.68 -11.07
CA MET A 58 12.12 -15.77 -11.04
C MET A 58 11.94 -16.45 -12.41
N LYS A 59 12.92 -16.29 -13.31
CA LYS A 59 12.91 -16.95 -14.61
C LYS A 59 13.05 -18.46 -14.40
N VAL A 60 11.91 -19.15 -14.43
CA VAL A 60 11.77 -20.62 -14.52
C VAL A 60 12.20 -21.14 -15.88
#